data_AF-A0A958JCJ8-F1
#
_entry.id   AF-A0A958JCJ8-F1
#
_cell.length_a   1.000
_cell.length_b   1.000
_cell.length_c   1.000
_cell.angle_alpha   90.00
_cell.angle_beta   90.00
_cell.angle_gamma   90.00
#
_symmetry.space_group_name_H-M   'P 1'
#
loop_
_entity.id
_entity.type
_entity.pdbx_description
1 polymer ?
#
loop_
_entity_poly.entity_id
_entity_poly.type
_entity_poly.pdbx_seq_one_letter_code
_entity_poly.pdbx_strand_id
1 'polypeptide(L)'
;MKILLVGQSWFKKEFEEEGHQVLSIGFPSHLDVLPRYPSINVKLAISEAGLDFVPDVIVIWDNSSPIVLSGLEDYEVPILFYSIDTHHHSHLHQYISVFADETWVAQKDYLNCFADVGRKVEWIPLWASHDVTPKLEKKYGAVFVGTLNKKLNPERVNFFEELSKRSPILVTGGNWNEIFSEAEIVVNQTVKRSEER
;
A
#
# COMPACT_ATOMS: atom_id res chain seq x y z
N MET A 1 19.59 13.39 3.94
CA MET A 1 19.05 12.74 5.17
C MET A 1 19.08 11.23 4.98
N LYS A 2 19.08 10.46 6.07
CA LYS A 2 18.90 9.01 6.11
C LYS A 2 17.43 8.68 6.33
N ILE A 3 16.78 8.02 5.39
CA ILE A 3 15.35 7.68 5.42
C ILE A 3 15.22 6.17 5.61
N LEU A 4 14.51 5.72 6.65
CA LEU A 4 14.15 4.32 6.82
C LEU A 4 12.71 4.08 6.32
N LEU A 5 12.55 3.25 5.30
CA LEU A 5 11.25 2.81 4.79
C LEU A 5 10.88 1.47 5.42
N VAL A 6 9.71 1.39 6.04
CA VAL A 6 9.21 0.18 6.72
C VAL A 6 8.09 -0.44 5.90
N GLY A 7 8.20 -1.73 5.64
CA GLY A 7 7.16 -2.55 5.01
C GLY A 7 7.13 -2.51 3.47
N GLN A 8 7.64 -1.44 2.85
CA GLN A 8 7.77 -1.28 1.39
C GLN A 8 9.02 -0.47 1.03
N SER A 9 9.40 -0.51 -0.25
CA SER A 9 10.49 0.29 -0.84
C SER A 9 9.98 1.39 -1.78
N TRP A 10 8.69 1.73 -1.67
CA TRP A 10 8.09 2.79 -2.48
C TRP A 10 8.77 4.14 -2.28
N PHE A 11 8.90 4.89 -3.37
CA PHE A 11 9.64 6.15 -3.46
C PHE A 11 11.14 6.08 -3.13
N LYS A 12 11.70 4.88 -2.91
CA LYS A 12 13.12 4.75 -2.59
C LYS A 12 14.01 5.41 -3.63
N LYS A 13 13.77 5.13 -4.92
CA LYS A 13 14.55 5.65 -6.03
C LYS A 13 14.45 7.17 -6.11
N GLU A 14 13.24 7.70 -5.98
CA GLU A 14 12.95 9.13 -6.03
C GLU A 14 13.63 9.87 -4.87
N PHE A 15 13.60 9.32 -3.65
CA PHE A 15 14.34 9.87 -2.52
C PHE A 15 15.86 9.81 -2.72
N GLU A 16 16.39 8.73 -3.29
CA GLU A 16 17.81 8.64 -3.62
C GLU A 16 18.23 9.66 -4.69
N GLU A 17 17.40 9.90 -5.71
CA GLU A 17 17.61 10.89 -6.76
C GLU A 17 17.61 12.33 -6.22
N GLU A 18 16.83 12.61 -5.17
CA GLU A 18 16.86 13.85 -4.41
C GLU A 18 18.05 13.95 -3.42
N GLY A 19 18.95 12.95 -3.41
CA GLY A 19 20.19 12.96 -2.64
C GLY A 19 20.06 12.43 -1.20
N HIS A 20 18.98 11.73 -0.89
CA HIS A 20 18.82 11.05 0.40
C HIS A 20 19.53 9.68 0.41
N GLN A 21 19.91 9.22 1.59
CA GLN A 21 20.35 7.84 1.82
C GLN A 21 19.13 7.05 2.29
N VAL A 22 18.74 5.99 1.59
CA VAL A 22 17.48 5.30 1.87
C VAL A 22 17.74 3.83 2.15
N LEU A 23 17.17 3.34 3.25
CA LEU A 23 17.18 1.93 3.60
C LEU A 23 15.74 1.44 3.75
N SER A 24 15.43 0.29 3.17
CA SER A 24 14.12 -0.34 3.30
C SER A 24 14.21 -1.63 4.12
N ILE A 25 13.25 -1.84 5.02
CA ILE A 25 13.21 -2.99 5.93
C ILE A 25 11.83 -3.64 5.97
N GLY A 26 11.81 -4.97 5.93
CA GLY A 26 10.59 -5.76 6.06
C GLY A 26 10.74 -7.17 5.49
N PHE A 27 9.65 -7.91 5.45
CA PHE A 27 9.64 -9.32 5.03
C PHE A 27 9.55 -9.57 3.52
N PRO A 28 9.03 -8.66 2.67
CA PRO A 28 9.11 -8.82 1.23
C PRO A 28 10.57 -8.90 0.74
N SER A 29 10.88 -9.87 -0.13
CA SER A 29 12.26 -10.16 -0.59
C SER A 29 12.92 -9.07 -1.42
N HIS A 30 12.18 -8.02 -1.78
CA HIS A 30 12.68 -6.91 -2.60
C HIS A 30 13.24 -5.74 -1.74
N LEU A 31 13.17 -5.85 -0.41
CA LEU A 31 13.69 -4.84 0.52
C LEU A 31 15.16 -5.09 0.87
N ASP A 32 15.85 -4.06 1.36
CA ASP A 32 17.30 -4.12 1.63
C ASP A 32 17.65 -4.96 2.85
N VAL A 33 16.85 -4.83 3.91
CA VAL A 33 17.00 -5.58 5.16
C VAL A 33 15.82 -6.53 5.30
N LEU A 34 16.13 -7.83 5.36
CA LEU A 34 15.17 -8.90 5.58
C LEU A 34 15.28 -9.42 7.03
N PRO A 35 14.37 -9.01 7.93
CA PRO A 35 14.31 -9.51 9.29
C PRO A 35 14.18 -11.03 9.34
N ARG A 36 14.87 -11.68 10.28
CA ARG A 36 14.83 -13.15 10.44
C ARG A 36 13.50 -13.65 11.01
N TYR A 37 12.84 -12.85 11.85
CA TYR A 37 11.59 -13.19 12.50
C TYR A 37 10.80 -11.92 12.89
N PRO A 38 9.45 -12.02 13.03
CA PRO A 38 8.62 -10.91 13.48
C PRO A 38 8.99 -10.40 14.88
N SER A 39 8.71 -9.13 15.15
CA SER A 39 8.96 -8.43 16.42
C SER A 39 10.44 -8.23 16.75
N ILE A 40 11.38 -8.55 15.85
CA ILE A 40 12.78 -8.16 16.02
C ILE A 40 12.91 -6.63 16.10
N ASN A 41 13.84 -6.17 16.95
CA ASN A 41 14.14 -4.75 17.06
C ASN A 41 14.80 -4.25 15.78
N VAL A 42 14.37 -3.10 15.27
CA VAL A 42 14.85 -2.52 14.00
C VAL A 42 16.37 -2.30 14.01
N LYS A 43 16.95 -1.79 15.10
CA LYS A 43 18.40 -1.56 15.22
C LYS A 43 19.16 -2.89 15.12
N LEU A 44 18.65 -3.94 15.76
CA LEU A 44 19.24 -5.27 15.70
C LEU A 44 19.16 -5.84 14.29
N ALA A 45 18.01 -5.74 13.61
CA ALA A 45 17.85 -6.26 12.25
C ALA A 45 18.80 -5.58 11.25
N ILE A 46 18.98 -4.26 11.35
CA ILE A 46 19.94 -3.50 10.53
C ILE A 46 21.37 -3.95 10.83
N SER A 47 21.73 -4.12 12.10
CA SER A 47 23.07 -4.58 12.51
C SER A 47 23.35 -6.01 12.05
N GLU A 48 22.37 -6.93 12.11
CA GLU A 48 22.50 -8.31 11.63
C GLU A 48 22.69 -8.38 10.11
N ALA A 49 22.19 -7.38 9.37
CA ALA A 49 22.46 -7.20 7.94
C ALA A 49 23.85 -6.63 7.64
N GLY A 50 24.66 -6.33 8.67
CA GLY A 50 26.01 -5.77 8.52
C GLY A 50 26.03 -4.28 8.17
N LEU A 51 24.93 -3.57 8.41
CA LEU A 51 24.79 -2.16 8.09
C LEU A 51 24.89 -1.30 9.35
N ASP A 52 25.49 -0.12 9.20
CA ASP A 52 25.46 0.95 10.20
C ASP A 52 24.57 2.09 9.68
N PHE A 53 23.29 2.01 10.00
CA PHE A 53 22.27 2.94 9.53
C PHE A 53 21.42 3.47 10.68
N VAL A 54 21.50 4.78 10.90
CA VAL A 54 20.69 5.52 11.86
C VAL A 54 19.82 6.50 11.06
N PRO A 55 18.49 6.31 11.00
CA PRO A 55 17.60 7.19 10.26
C PRO A 55 17.51 8.59 10.89
N ASP A 56 17.32 9.59 10.04
CA ASP A 56 16.85 10.93 10.41
C ASP A 56 15.32 11.03 10.34
N VAL A 57 14.66 10.07 9.66
CA VAL A 57 13.20 9.97 9.51
C VAL A 57 12.80 8.52 9.21
N ILE A 58 11.63 8.12 9.71
CA ILE A 58 11.04 6.80 9.46
C ILE A 58 9.73 6.99 8.69
N VAL A 59 9.54 6.20 7.64
CA VAL A 59 8.29 6.14 6.87
C VAL A 59 7.72 4.73 6.94
N ILE A 60 6.53 4.60 7.51
CA ILE A 60 5.79 3.35 7.58
C ILE A 60 4.79 3.32 6.43
N TRP A 61 5.03 2.44 5.47
CA TRP A 61 4.10 2.21 4.37
C TRP A 61 3.06 1.17 4.77
N ASP A 62 1.80 1.54 4.62
CA ASP A 62 0.73 0.55 4.66
C ASP A 62 0.85 -0.42 3.47
N ASN A 63 0.79 -1.70 3.80
CA ASN A 63 0.76 -2.81 2.85
C ASN A 63 -0.28 -3.88 3.24
N SER A 64 -1.34 -3.47 3.94
CA SER A 64 -2.38 -4.35 4.48
C SER A 64 -1.84 -5.48 5.38
N SER A 65 -0.64 -5.30 5.96
CA SER A 65 -0.02 -6.26 6.89
C SER A 65 0.19 -5.63 8.26
N PRO A 66 0.26 -6.43 9.34
CA PRO A 66 0.59 -5.92 10.67
C PRO A 66 1.98 -5.27 10.70
N ILE A 67 2.18 -4.29 11.57
CA ILE A 67 3.53 -3.82 11.92
C ILE A 67 4.21 -4.94 12.73
N VAL A 68 5.23 -5.53 12.12
CA VAL A 68 5.92 -6.74 12.62
C VAL A 68 7.37 -6.45 13.03
N LEU A 69 7.70 -5.19 13.28
CA LEU A 69 9.01 -4.74 13.79
C LEU A 69 8.81 -4.02 15.12
N SER A 70 9.80 -4.09 16.00
CA SER A 70 9.80 -3.40 17.31
C SER A 70 10.93 -2.36 17.40
N GLY A 71 10.87 -1.47 18.39
CA GLY A 71 11.92 -0.46 18.61
C GLY A 71 11.93 0.66 17.60
N LEU A 72 10.79 0.91 16.93
CA LEU A 72 10.61 2.12 16.12
C LEU A 72 10.54 3.35 17.03
N GLU A 73 9.93 3.18 18.21
CA GLU A 73 9.84 4.15 19.30
C GLU A 73 11.19 4.47 19.96
N ASP A 74 12.23 3.64 19.75
CA ASP A 74 13.58 3.87 20.28
C ASP A 74 14.35 4.93 19.48
N TYR A 75 13.77 5.46 18.40
CA TYR A 75 14.34 6.53 17.59
C TYR A 75 13.68 7.86 17.95
N GLU A 76 14.48 8.84 18.33
CA GLU A 76 14.03 10.22 18.56
C GLU A 76 13.98 11.01 17.23
N VAL A 77 13.29 10.47 16.23
CA VAL A 77 13.20 11.05 14.88
C VAL A 77 11.76 11.04 14.38
N PRO A 78 11.38 11.94 13.47
CA PRO A 78 10.02 11.98 12.95
C PRO A 78 9.60 10.66 12.30
N ILE A 79 8.39 10.21 12.63
CA ILE A 79 7.75 9.03 12.05
C ILE A 79 6.54 9.47 11.22
N LEU A 80 6.54 9.13 9.94
CA LEU A 80 5.41 9.28 9.03
C LEU A 80 4.73 7.92 8.85
N PHE A 81 3.41 7.86 9.00
CA PHE A 81 2.59 6.72 8.57
C PHE A 81 1.77 7.10 7.33
N TYR A 82 1.88 6.34 6.24
CA TYR A 82 1.00 6.51 5.08
C TYR A 82 -0.02 5.39 4.98
N SER A 83 -1.27 5.72 5.27
CA SER A 83 -2.45 4.85 5.23
C SER A 83 -3.03 4.78 3.81
N ILE A 84 -2.79 3.68 3.10
CA ILE A 84 -3.20 3.50 1.69
C ILE A 84 -4.50 2.72 1.57
N ASP A 85 -4.61 1.58 2.24
CA ASP A 85 -5.78 0.70 2.31
C ASP A 85 -6.68 1.05 3.51
N THR A 86 -6.76 2.34 3.86
CA THR A 86 -7.63 2.86 4.93
C THR A 86 -9.07 2.36 4.83
N HIS A 87 -9.56 2.20 3.60
CA HIS A 87 -10.91 1.71 3.34
C HIS A 87 -11.16 0.26 3.81
N HIS A 88 -10.11 -0.55 3.93
CA HIS A 88 -10.15 -1.89 4.54
C HIS A 88 -9.79 -1.87 6.02
N HIS A 89 -8.88 -0.99 6.44
CA HIS A 89 -8.22 -1.12 7.73
C HIS A 89 -8.32 0.11 8.63
N SER A 90 -9.29 1.01 8.38
CA SER A 90 -9.50 2.25 9.14
C SER A 90 -9.48 2.07 10.66
N HIS A 91 -10.09 1.00 11.19
CA HIS A 91 -10.11 0.73 12.63
C HIS A 91 -8.72 0.43 13.20
N LEU A 92 -7.84 -0.24 12.44
CA LEU A 92 -6.46 -0.48 12.84
C LEU A 92 -5.59 0.76 12.61
N HIS A 93 -5.76 1.41 11.46
CA HIS A 93 -4.93 2.54 11.05
C HIS A 93 -5.07 3.74 11.99
N GLN A 94 -6.24 3.98 12.58
CA GLN A 94 -6.39 5.01 13.61
C GLN A 94 -5.44 4.79 14.79
N TYR A 95 -5.22 3.55 15.24
CA TYR A 95 -4.33 3.27 16.36
C TYR A 95 -2.87 3.34 15.95
N ILE A 96 -2.53 2.93 14.72
CA ILE A 96 -1.18 3.10 14.17
C ILE A 96 -0.81 4.60 14.11
N SER A 97 -1.75 5.47 13.73
CA SER A 97 -1.53 6.92 13.65
C SER A 97 -1.16 7.59 14.99
N VAL A 98 -1.41 6.92 16.12
CA VAL A 98 -1.00 7.40 17.44
C VAL A 98 0.51 7.32 17.64
N PHE A 99 1.17 6.36 16.98
CA PHE A 99 2.62 6.15 17.05
C PHE A 99 3.41 7.01 16.06
N ALA A 100 2.74 7.63 15.08
CA ALA A 100 3.37 8.45 14.06
C ALA A 100 3.21 9.94 14.40
N ASP A 101 4.25 10.74 14.16
CA ASP A 101 4.21 12.20 14.31
C ASP A 101 3.29 12.84 13.26
N GLU A 102 3.30 12.28 12.05
CA GLU A 102 2.48 12.68 10.91
C GLU A 102 1.77 11.47 10.31
N THR A 103 0.54 11.65 9.81
CA THR A 103 -0.19 10.56 9.16
C THR A 103 -0.89 11.05 7.92
N TRP A 104 -0.56 10.42 6.79
CA TRP A 104 -1.19 10.65 5.52
C TRP A 104 -2.24 9.58 5.24
N VAL A 105 -3.35 9.98 4.62
CA VAL A 105 -4.47 9.10 4.31
C VAL A 105 -4.81 9.24 2.84
N ALA A 106 -4.81 8.11 2.13
CA ALA A 106 -5.01 8.11 0.68
C ALA A 106 -6.47 8.37 0.26
N GLN A 107 -7.45 7.93 1.07
CA GLN A 107 -8.88 8.15 0.83
C GLN A 107 -9.43 9.28 1.70
N LYS A 108 -9.73 10.42 1.08
CA LYS A 108 -10.26 11.62 1.76
C LYS A 108 -11.51 11.37 2.62
N ASP A 109 -12.39 10.46 2.19
CA ASP A 109 -13.62 10.14 2.94
C ASP A 109 -13.37 9.46 4.29
N TYR A 110 -12.14 8.98 4.53
CA TYR A 110 -11.75 8.27 5.75
C TYR A 110 -11.01 9.15 6.77
N LEU A 111 -10.82 10.44 6.51
CA LEU A 111 -10.14 11.35 7.46
C LEU A 111 -10.81 11.35 8.84
N ASN A 112 -12.15 11.31 8.88
CA ASN A 112 -12.90 11.32 10.13
C ASN A 112 -12.73 10.04 10.96
N CYS A 113 -12.24 8.93 10.39
CA CYS A 113 -11.96 7.71 11.14
C CYS A 113 -10.82 7.88 12.16
N PHE A 114 -10.02 8.94 12.05
CA PHE A 114 -8.90 9.23 12.96
C PHE A 114 -9.28 10.24 14.04
N ALA A 115 -10.50 10.79 14.01
CA ALA A 115 -10.94 11.81 14.95
C ALA A 115 -10.99 11.28 16.40
N ASP A 116 -11.36 10.01 16.57
CA ASP A 116 -11.54 9.37 17.88
C ASP A 116 -10.23 9.26 18.67
N VAL A 117 -9.09 9.20 17.99
CA VAL A 117 -7.75 9.18 18.60
C VAL A 117 -7.12 10.57 18.73
N GLY A 118 -7.86 11.62 18.35
CA GLY A 118 -7.42 13.02 18.47
C GLY A 118 -6.21 13.38 17.60
N ARG A 119 -5.90 12.59 16.56
CA ARG A 119 -4.78 12.84 15.64
C ARG A 119 -5.26 13.64 14.44
N LYS A 120 -4.50 14.67 14.07
CA LYS A 120 -4.67 15.33 12.77
C LYS A 120 -4.03 14.45 11.71
N VAL A 121 -4.76 14.22 10.64
CA VAL A 121 -4.31 13.46 9.48
C VAL A 121 -4.47 14.29 8.23
N GLU A 122 -3.56 14.14 7.29
CA GLU A 122 -3.58 14.86 6.02
C GLU A 122 -4.03 13.95 4.89
N TRP A 123 -4.84 14.49 3.99
CA TRP A 123 -5.19 13.78 2.77
C TRP A 123 -4.12 14.01 1.70
N ILE A 124 -3.57 12.90 1.19
CA ILE A 124 -2.67 12.89 0.03
C ILE A 124 -3.32 11.99 -1.04
N PRO A 125 -3.28 12.36 -2.33
CA PRO A 125 -3.87 11.54 -3.37
C PRO A 125 -3.22 10.16 -3.47
N LEU A 126 -4.04 9.15 -3.80
CA LEU A 126 -3.54 7.83 -4.20
C LEU A 126 -2.54 7.95 -5.35
N TRP A 127 -1.56 7.07 -5.32
CA TRP A 127 -0.55 6.93 -6.36
C TRP A 127 -0.41 5.44 -6.72
N ALA A 128 0.21 5.15 -7.86
CA ALA A 128 0.49 3.80 -8.29
C ALA A 128 2.00 3.59 -8.36
N SER A 129 2.49 2.49 -7.78
CA SER A 129 3.91 2.11 -7.78
C SER A 129 4.42 1.57 -9.10
N HIS A 130 3.52 1.43 -10.09
CA HIS A 130 3.82 0.88 -11.39
C HIS A 130 3.32 1.85 -12.46
N ASP A 131 4.25 2.35 -13.25
CA ASP A 131 3.92 3.11 -14.45
C ASP A 131 3.48 2.16 -15.55
N VAL A 132 2.17 2.13 -15.82
CA VAL A 132 1.64 1.46 -17.00
C VAL A 132 1.69 2.45 -18.16
N THR A 133 2.68 2.30 -19.04
CA THR A 133 2.74 3.10 -20.27
C THR A 133 1.58 2.69 -21.20
N PRO A 134 0.62 3.57 -21.49
CA PRO A 134 -0.48 3.23 -22.38
C PRO A 134 0.02 2.97 -23.80
N LYS A 135 -0.45 1.90 -24.44
CA LYS A 135 -0.20 1.67 -25.86
C LYS A 135 -1.21 2.46 -26.71
N LEU A 136 -0.74 2.97 -27.85
CA LEU A 136 -1.58 3.69 -28.81
C LEU A 136 -2.64 2.77 -29.41
N GLU A 137 -2.24 1.56 -29.78
CA GLU A 137 -3.17 0.54 -30.27
C GLU A 137 -3.89 -0.11 -29.08
N LYS A 138 -5.22 -0.01 -29.09
CA LYS A 138 -6.09 -0.63 -28.09
C LYS A 138 -6.65 -1.93 -28.64
N LYS A 139 -6.25 -3.05 -28.05
CA LYS A 139 -6.72 -4.39 -28.44
C LYS A 139 -8.02 -4.77 -27.73
N TYR A 140 -8.28 -4.15 -26.59
CA TYR A 140 -9.43 -4.46 -25.75
C TYR A 140 -10.29 -3.21 -25.56
N GLY A 141 -11.62 -3.39 -25.58
CA GLY A 141 -12.56 -2.36 -25.17
C GLY A 141 -12.56 -2.20 -23.64
N ALA A 142 -13.68 -2.52 -23.00
CA ALA A 142 -13.76 -2.59 -21.54
C ALA A 142 -13.13 -3.89 -21.01
N VAL A 143 -12.32 -3.78 -19.95
CA VAL A 143 -11.68 -4.93 -19.30
C VAL A 143 -11.85 -4.89 -17.77
N PHE A 144 -11.93 -6.06 -17.17
CA PHE A 144 -11.70 -6.30 -15.76
C PHE A 144 -10.68 -7.43 -15.61
N VAL A 145 -9.58 -7.16 -14.91
CA VAL A 145 -8.57 -8.17 -14.57
C VAL A 145 -8.66 -8.47 -13.08
N GLY A 146 -9.10 -9.67 -12.73
CA GLY A 146 -9.25 -10.08 -11.35
C GLY A 146 -10.00 -11.41 -11.19
N THR A 147 -9.96 -11.94 -9.98
CA THR A 147 -10.59 -13.23 -9.68
C THR A 147 -12.10 -13.09 -9.52
N LEU A 148 -12.85 -13.84 -10.32
CA LEU A 148 -14.28 -14.12 -10.11
C LEU A 148 -14.43 -15.42 -9.31
N ASN A 149 -14.65 -15.30 -8.01
CA ASN A 149 -14.94 -16.44 -7.14
C ASN A 149 -16.23 -16.16 -6.37
N LYS A 150 -17.31 -16.86 -6.74
CA LYS A 150 -18.65 -16.64 -6.18
C LYS A 150 -18.74 -16.99 -4.69
N LYS A 151 -17.85 -17.85 -4.18
CA LYS A 151 -17.76 -18.15 -2.74
C LYS A 151 -17.13 -17.02 -1.93
N LEU A 152 -16.17 -16.30 -2.53
CA LEU A 152 -15.45 -15.22 -1.84
C LEU A 152 -16.13 -13.86 -2.02
N ASN A 153 -16.63 -13.58 -3.23
CA ASN A 153 -17.16 -12.28 -3.61
C ASN A 153 -18.37 -12.47 -4.55
N PRO A 154 -19.53 -12.95 -4.05
CA PRO A 154 -20.71 -13.22 -4.87
C PRO A 154 -21.21 -11.97 -5.60
N GLU A 155 -21.12 -10.79 -4.98
CA GLU A 155 -21.54 -9.52 -5.57
C GLU A 155 -20.71 -9.13 -6.79
N ARG A 156 -19.37 -9.32 -6.73
CA ARG A 156 -18.48 -9.14 -7.90
C ARG A 156 -18.91 -10.02 -9.06
N VAL A 157 -19.16 -11.30 -8.78
CA VAL A 157 -19.55 -12.25 -9.83
C VAL A 157 -20.88 -11.84 -10.45
N ASN A 158 -21.89 -11.54 -9.63
CA ASN A 158 -23.20 -11.11 -10.11
C ASN A 158 -23.11 -9.80 -10.92
N PHE A 159 -22.29 -8.84 -10.48
CA PHE A 159 -22.05 -7.59 -11.20
C PHE A 159 -21.51 -7.83 -12.60
N PHE A 160 -20.45 -8.63 -12.74
CA PHE A 160 -19.84 -8.90 -14.05
C PHE A 160 -20.70 -9.85 -14.92
N GLU A 161 -21.46 -10.77 -14.32
CA GLU A 161 -22.47 -11.58 -15.03
C GLU A 161 -23.56 -10.68 -15.64
N GLU A 162 -24.06 -9.70 -14.90
CA GLU A 162 -25.08 -8.76 -15.41
C GLU A 162 -24.51 -7.73 -16.40
N LEU A 163 -23.31 -7.21 -16.15
CA LEU A 163 -22.65 -6.25 -17.04
C LEU A 163 -22.35 -6.88 -18.41
N SER A 164 -21.85 -8.12 -18.43
CA SER A 164 -21.52 -8.83 -19.67
C SER A 164 -22.73 -9.11 -20.56
N LYS A 165 -23.95 -9.14 -19.99
CA LYS A 165 -25.20 -9.25 -20.77
C LYS A 165 -25.58 -7.94 -21.47
N ARG A 166 -25.06 -6.80 -21.00
CA ARG A 166 -25.45 -5.45 -21.45
C ARG A 166 -24.38 -4.75 -22.27
N SER A 167 -23.12 -5.12 -22.09
CA SER A 167 -21.98 -4.52 -22.79
C SER A 167 -20.88 -5.56 -23.02
N PRO A 168 -20.14 -5.49 -24.14
CA PRO A 168 -18.90 -6.22 -24.30
C PRO A 168 -17.91 -5.81 -23.21
N ILE A 169 -17.45 -6.77 -22.42
CA ILE A 169 -16.40 -6.60 -21.43
C ILE A 169 -15.58 -7.89 -21.35
N LEU A 170 -14.25 -7.75 -21.38
CA LEU A 170 -13.35 -8.86 -21.12
C LEU A 170 -13.14 -9.02 -19.62
N VAL A 171 -13.58 -10.13 -19.05
CA VAL A 171 -13.29 -10.51 -17.66
C VAL A 171 -12.26 -11.62 -17.67
N THR A 172 -11.09 -11.36 -17.10
CA THR A 172 -9.97 -12.32 -17.12
C THR A 172 -9.10 -12.21 -15.86
N GLY A 173 -8.14 -13.12 -15.71
CA GLY A 173 -7.03 -13.01 -14.76
C GLY A 173 -5.69 -12.90 -15.51
N GLY A 174 -4.60 -12.63 -14.78
CA GLY A 174 -3.24 -12.61 -15.33
C GLY A 174 -2.52 -11.29 -15.14
N ASN A 175 -1.53 -11.01 -16.01
CA ASN A 175 -0.71 -9.80 -15.94
C ASN A 175 -1.54 -8.57 -16.31
N TRP A 176 -2.08 -7.90 -15.30
CA TRP A 176 -2.95 -6.73 -15.45
C TRP A 176 -2.24 -5.57 -16.15
N ASN A 177 -0.93 -5.39 -15.97
CA ASN A 177 -0.18 -4.28 -16.57
C ASN A 177 -0.26 -4.30 -18.10
N GLU A 178 -0.05 -5.47 -18.70
CA GLU A 178 -0.11 -5.63 -20.17
C GLU A 178 -1.51 -5.39 -20.69
N ILE A 179 -2.52 -5.99 -20.05
CA ILE A 179 -3.92 -5.87 -20.47
C ILE A 179 -4.41 -4.43 -20.35
N PHE A 180 -4.14 -3.76 -19.22
CA PHE A 180 -4.57 -2.38 -18.98
C PHE A 180 -3.90 -1.40 -19.95
N SER A 181 -2.63 -1.63 -20.32
CA SER A 181 -1.94 -0.78 -21.31
C SER A 181 -2.62 -0.77 -22.68
N GLU A 182 -3.29 -1.87 -23.04
CA GLU A 182 -3.96 -2.09 -24.33
C GLU A 182 -5.49 -1.97 -24.27
N ALA A 183 -6.05 -1.60 -23.11
CA ALA A 183 -7.49 -1.42 -22.93
C ALA A 183 -7.93 0.03 -23.17
N GLU A 184 -9.15 0.20 -23.67
CA GLU A 184 -9.84 1.49 -23.77
C GLU A 184 -10.40 1.92 -22.41
N ILE A 185 -11.03 0.97 -21.68
CA ILE A 185 -11.66 1.21 -20.39
C ILE A 185 -11.25 0.11 -19.42
N VAL A 186 -10.68 0.49 -18.27
CA VAL A 186 -10.43 -0.43 -17.16
C VAL A 186 -11.52 -0.27 -16.13
N VAL A 187 -12.29 -1.33 -15.89
CA VAL A 187 -13.27 -1.38 -14.80
C VAL A 187 -12.53 -1.90 -13.57
N ASN A 188 -12.40 -1.06 -12.53
CA ASN A 188 -11.89 -1.48 -11.24
C ASN A 188 -13.04 -1.67 -10.26
N GLN A 189 -13.13 -2.84 -9.64
CA GLN A 189 -14.12 -3.14 -8.61
C GLN A 189 -13.44 -3.70 -7.36
N THR A 190 -13.29 -2.86 -6.36
CA THR A 190 -12.88 -3.25 -5.01
C THR A 190 -14.02 -3.98 -4.29
N VAL A 191 -13.69 -4.96 -3.47
CA VAL A 191 -14.66 -5.61 -2.59
C VAL A 191 -14.27 -5.29 -1.16
N LYS A 192 -15.11 -4.51 -0.49
CA LYS A 192 -15.00 -4.33 0.95
C LYS A 192 -15.75 -5.48 1.59
N ARG A 193 -15.06 -6.37 2.30
CA ARG A 193 -15.75 -7.27 3.23
C ARG A 193 -16.38 -6.38 4.30
N SER A 194 -17.68 -6.49 4.51
CA SER A 194 -18.29 -5.92 5.70
C SER A 194 -17.63 -6.63 6.89
N GLU A 195 -16.76 -5.92 7.60
CA GLU A 195 -16.41 -6.33 8.95
C GLU A 195 -17.73 -6.28 9.73
N GLU A 196 -18.22 -7.44 10.17
CA GLU A 196 -19.27 -7.49 11.18
C GLU A 196 -18.72 -6.71 12.38
N ARG A 197 -19.34 -5.55 12.63
CA ARG A 197 -19.05 -4.67 13.76
C ARG A 197 -19.44 -5.33 15.07
#